data_AF-A0A943L689-F1
#
_entry.id   AF-A0A943L689-F1
#
_cell.length_a   1.000
_cell.length_b   1.000
_cell.length_c   1.000
_cell.angle_alpha   90.00
_cell.angle_beta   90.00
_cell.angle_gamma   90.00
#
_symmetry.space_group_name_H-M   'P 1'
#
loop_
_entity.id
_entity.type
_entity.pdbx_description
1 polymer ?
#
loop_
_entity_poly.entity_id
_entity_poly.type
_entity_poly.pdbx_seq_one_letter_code
_entity_poly.pdbx_strand_id
1 'polypeptide(L)'
;MLYISIRPERLSYEYIKESMDFVINMPSSDLVKAVDYCGVKPGRKFDKIDDMNFTLSESTFVSAPYINECPVNIECKVKNIIPLGTHNVVNLSNL
;
A
#
# COMPACT_ATOMS: atom_id res chain seq x y z
N MET A 1 5.98 3.89 15.99
CA MET A 1 5.89 2.43 15.75
C MET A 1 4.65 2.21 14.91
N LEU A 2 4.80 1.69 13.68
CA LEU A 2 3.70 1.60 12.70
C LEU A 2 3.44 0.14 12.32
N TYR A 3 2.16 -0.17 12.17
CA TYR A 3 1.64 -1.51 11.88
C TYR A 3 0.49 -1.41 10.90
N ILE A 4 0.40 -2.37 9.98
CA ILE A 4 -0.80 -2.56 9.15
C ILE A 4 -1.30 -3.98 9.30
N SER A 5 -2.62 -4.16 9.23
CA SER A 5 -3.26 -5.47 9.20
C SER A 5 -3.80 -5.71 7.80
N ILE A 6 -3.36 -6.80 7.16
CA ILE A 6 -3.72 -7.11 5.78
C ILE A 6 -4.14 -8.57 5.65
N ARG A 7 -5.19 -8.83 4.86
CA ARG A 7 -5.65 -10.18 4.58
C ARG A 7 -4.72 -10.88 3.58
N PRO A 8 -4.34 -12.15 3.80
CA PRO A 8 -3.45 -12.87 2.90
C PRO A 8 -3.94 -12.97 1.44
N GLU A 9 -5.24 -12.88 1.20
CA GLU A 9 -5.81 -13.00 -0.15
C GLU A 9 -5.67 -11.70 -0.99
N ARG A 10 -5.29 -10.57 -0.37
CA ARG A 10 -5.10 -9.29 -1.08
C ARG A 10 -3.86 -9.38 -1.96
N LEU A 11 -3.95 -8.93 -3.21
CA LEU A 11 -2.81 -8.84 -4.12
C LEU A 11 -1.65 -8.02 -3.53
N SER A 12 -1.96 -6.93 -2.82
CA SER A 12 -0.94 -6.13 -2.15
C SER A 12 -0.17 -6.90 -1.07
N TYR A 13 -0.77 -7.93 -0.45
CA TYR A 13 -0.04 -8.76 0.51
C TYR A 13 1.03 -9.62 -0.17
N GLU A 14 0.72 -10.15 -1.36
CA GLU A 14 1.69 -10.87 -2.19
C GLU A 14 2.89 -9.96 -2.51
N TYR A 15 2.64 -8.75 -3.02
CA TYR A 15 3.68 -7.78 -3.32
C TYR A 15 4.51 -7.38 -2.10
N ILE A 16 3.87 -7.08 -0.95
CA ILE A 16 4.57 -6.76 0.30
C ILE A 16 5.48 -7.91 0.75
N LYS A 17 5.05 -9.16 0.55
CA LYS A 17 5.86 -10.34 0.90
C LYS A 17 7.05 -10.55 -0.03
N GLU A 18 6.92 -10.16 -1.29
CA GLU A 18 7.94 -10.29 -2.31
C GLU A 18 8.99 -9.18 -2.22
N SER A 19 8.56 -7.91 -2.13
CA SER A 19 9.46 -6.76 -2.10
C SER A 19 9.97 -6.41 -0.70
N MET A 20 9.25 -6.81 0.35
CA MET A 20 9.52 -6.43 1.74
C MET A 20 9.54 -4.91 1.99
N ASP A 21 8.90 -4.14 1.11
CA ASP A 21 8.70 -2.71 1.23
C ASP A 21 7.37 -2.26 0.58
N PHE A 22 6.90 -1.06 0.94
CA PHE A 22 5.74 -0.42 0.32
C PHE A 22 5.66 1.05 0.76
N VAL A 23 4.74 1.81 0.17
CA VAL A 23 4.42 3.18 0.62
C VAL A 23 2.99 3.25 1.14
N ILE A 24 2.81 3.88 2.30
CA ILE A 24 1.49 4.28 2.81
C ILE A 24 1.21 5.69 2.30
N ASN A 25 0.30 5.80 1.33
CA ASN A 25 -0.17 7.06 0.80
C ASN A 25 -1.39 7.53 1.63
N MET A 26 -1.34 8.73 2.20
CA MET A 26 -2.45 9.33 2.93
C MET A 26 -3.21 10.31 2.03
N PRO A 27 -4.43 9.96 1.59
CA PRO A 27 -5.22 10.77 0.67
C PRO A 27 -5.91 11.95 1.39
N SER A 28 -6.16 13.02 0.65
CA SER A 28 -7.11 14.09 1.04
C SER A 28 -8.56 13.71 0.71
N SER A 29 -9.53 14.47 1.22
CA SER A 29 -10.96 14.16 1.10
C SER A 29 -11.51 14.12 -0.32
N ASP A 30 -10.89 14.86 -1.24
CA ASP A 30 -11.22 14.88 -2.66
C ASP A 30 -10.91 13.56 -3.38
N LEU A 31 -9.99 12.75 -2.86
CA LEU A 31 -9.64 11.42 -3.38
C LEU A 31 -10.55 10.29 -2.86
N VAL A 32 -11.60 10.59 -2.09
CA VAL A 32 -12.46 9.58 -1.44
C VAL A 32 -13.01 8.53 -2.41
N LYS A 33 -13.39 8.93 -3.63
CA LYS A 33 -13.89 8.00 -4.66
C LYS A 33 -12.81 7.05 -5.16
N ALA A 34 -11.58 7.54 -5.32
CA ALA A 34 -10.46 6.72 -5.75
C ALA A 34 -10.02 5.75 -4.66
N VAL A 35 -10.04 6.18 -3.39
CA VAL A 35 -9.78 5.32 -2.24
C VAL A 35 -10.80 4.19 -2.14
N ASP A 36 -12.10 4.50 -2.31
CA ASP A 36 -13.16 3.49 -2.32
C ASP A 36 -12.98 2.49 -3.47
N TYR A 37 -12.71 2.99 -4.69
CA TYR A 37 -12.40 2.15 -5.86
C TYR A 37 -11.24 1.18 -5.57
N CYS A 38 -10.14 1.69 -5.01
CA CYS A 38 -8.99 0.89 -4.60
C CYS A 38 -9.32 -0.14 -3.52
N GLY A 39 -10.29 0.14 -2.64
CA GLY A 39 -10.74 -0.75 -1.58
C GLY A 39 -11.61 -1.92 -2.05
N VAL A 40 -12.41 -1.70 -3.10
CA VAL A 40 -13.46 -2.65 -3.53
C VAL A 40 -13.15 -3.42 -4.82
N LYS A 41 -12.27 -2.90 -5.68
CA LYS A 41 -11.91 -3.59 -6.93
C LYS A 41 -10.74 -4.56 -6.74
N PRO A 42 -10.80 -5.76 -7.34
CA PRO A 42 -9.71 -6.73 -7.24
C PRO A 42 -8.53 -6.31 -8.12
N GLY A 43 -7.36 -6.07 -7.51
CA GLY A 43 -6.15 -5.64 -8.24
C GLY A 43 -5.60 -6.68 -9.24
N ARG A 44 -6.02 -7.94 -9.15
CA ARG A 44 -5.66 -8.98 -10.14
C ARG A 44 -6.40 -8.84 -11.48
N LYS A 45 -7.43 -8.00 -11.53
CA LYS A 45 -8.27 -7.80 -12.72
C LYS A 45 -8.24 -6.37 -13.25
N PHE A 46 -7.97 -5.41 -12.38
CA PHE A 46 -8.06 -3.98 -12.68
C PHE A 46 -6.72 -3.32 -12.36
N ASP A 47 -6.22 -2.53 -13.30
CA ASP A 47 -5.11 -1.63 -13.04
C ASP A 47 -5.65 -0.37 -12.36
N LYS A 48 -5.53 -0.35 -11.04
CA LYS A 48 -6.08 0.73 -10.22
C LYS A 48 -5.35 2.06 -10.42
N ILE A 49 -4.09 2.01 -10.85
CA ILE A 49 -3.30 3.22 -11.07
C ILE A 49 -3.80 3.90 -12.33
N ASP A 50 -3.92 3.13 -13.42
CA ASP A 50 -4.45 3.60 -14.69
C ASP A 50 -5.94 4.02 -14.57
N ASP A 51 -6.78 3.16 -13.98
CA ASP A 51 -8.23 3.42 -13.83
C ASP A 51 -8.52 4.73 -13.10
N MET A 52 -7.70 5.10 -12.10
CA MET A 52 -7.87 6.30 -11.29
C MET A 52 -6.99 7.48 -11.75
N ASN A 53 -6.21 7.31 -12.81
CA ASN A 53 -5.25 8.30 -13.31
C ASN A 53 -4.27 8.79 -12.24
N PHE A 54 -3.78 7.88 -11.40
CA PHE A 54 -2.77 8.22 -10.40
C PHE A 54 -1.40 8.40 -11.04
N THR A 55 -0.68 9.44 -10.62
CA THR A 55 0.70 9.66 -11.04
C THR A 55 1.63 9.01 -10.03
N LEU A 56 2.40 8.02 -10.47
CA LEU A 56 3.43 7.39 -9.65
C LEU A 56 4.75 8.15 -9.70
N SER A 57 5.41 8.29 -8.55
CA SER A 57 6.75 8.84 -8.41
C SER A 57 7.68 7.89 -7.67
N GLU A 58 8.98 8.00 -7.96
CA GLU A 58 10.02 7.21 -7.31
C GLU A 58 10.21 7.61 -5.85
N SER A 59 10.29 6.59 -4.98
CA SER A 59 10.60 6.73 -3.56
C SER A 59 12.11 6.89 -3.33
N THR A 60 12.49 7.41 -2.16
CA THR A 60 13.90 7.69 -1.83
C THR A 60 14.62 6.49 -1.22
N PHE A 61 13.93 5.70 -0.39
CA PHE A 61 14.51 4.66 0.48
C PHE A 61 13.93 3.26 0.22
N VAL A 62 12.84 3.16 -0.53
CA VAL A 62 12.15 1.91 -0.90
C VAL A 62 11.96 1.79 -2.41
N SER A 63 11.74 0.58 -2.90
CA SER A 63 11.55 0.29 -4.33
C SER A 63 10.14 0.60 -4.82
N ALA A 64 9.13 0.48 -3.95
CA ALA A 64 7.75 0.79 -4.28
C ALA A 64 7.57 2.31 -4.54
N PRO A 65 6.88 2.71 -5.63
CA PRO A 65 6.58 4.12 -5.89
C PRO A 65 5.48 4.65 -4.94
N TYR A 66 5.37 5.98 -4.86
CA TYR A 66 4.28 6.67 -4.15
C TYR A 66 3.33 7.37 -5.14
N ILE A 67 2.13 7.71 -4.65
CA ILE A 67 1.07 8.39 -5.41
C ILE A 67 1.21 9.90 -5.19
N ASN A 68 1.52 10.67 -6.23
CA ASN A 68 1.76 12.12 -6.14
C ASN A 68 0.54 12.91 -5.62
N GLU A 69 -0.66 12.42 -5.90
CA GLU A 69 -1.90 13.07 -5.51
C GLU A 69 -2.13 12.99 -3.98
N CYS A 70 -1.43 12.10 -3.28
CA CYS A 70 -1.53 12.01 -1.82
C CYS A 70 -0.58 13.03 -1.15
N PRO A 71 -1.10 13.91 -0.26
CA PRO A 71 -0.28 14.94 0.40
C PRO A 71 0.79 14.41 1.35
N VAL A 72 0.65 13.17 1.84
CA VAL A 72 1.64 12.53 2.72
C VAL A 72 1.88 11.11 2.23
N ASN A 73 3.16 10.77 2.04
CA ASN A 73 3.63 9.47 1.59
C ASN A 73 4.67 8.93 2.58
N ILE A 74 4.38 7.80 3.20
CA ILE A 74 5.25 7.19 4.22
C ILE A 74 5.87 5.95 3.61
N GLU A 75 7.13 6.07 3.23
CA GLU A 75 7.94 4.94 2.80
C GLU A 75 8.11 3.95 3.97
N CYS A 76 7.97 2.65 3.70
CA CYS A 76 7.95 1.63 4.74
C CYS A 76 8.77 0.41 4.33
N LYS A 77 9.67 -0.03 5.22
CA LYS A 77 10.30 -1.35 5.14
C LYS A 77 9.64 -2.32 6.11
N VAL A 78 9.42 -3.55 5.66
CA VAL A 78 8.82 -4.60 6.47
C VAL A 78 9.87 -5.16 7.41
N LYS A 79 9.63 -5.06 8.72
CA LYS A 79 10.47 -5.67 9.75
C LYS A 79 10.16 -7.15 9.91
N ASN A 80 8.87 -7.48 10.05
CA ASN A 80 8.37 -8.85 10.06
C ASN A 80 6.85 -8.88 9.80
N ILE A 81 6.34 -10.08 9.54
CA ILE A 81 4.92 -10.35 9.29
C ILE A 81 4.47 -11.41 10.30
N ILE A 82 3.45 -11.08 11.09
CA ILE A 82 2.91 -11.93 12.15
C ILE A 82 1.51 -12.42 11.74
N PRO A 83 1.31 -13.73 11.51
CA PRO A 83 -0.02 -14.27 11.22
C PRO A 83 -0.94 -14.22 12.43
N LEU A 84 -2.13 -13.62 12.29
CA LEU A 84 -3.14 -13.49 13.36
C LEU A 84 -4.53 -13.90 12.85
N GLY A 85 -4.68 -15.19 12.55
CA GLY A 85 -5.95 -15.76 12.09
C GLY A 85 -6.32 -15.30 10.68
N THR A 86 -7.27 -14.38 10.56
CA THR A 86 -7.79 -13.91 9.26
C THR A 86 -6.95 -12.81 8.61
N HIS A 87 -6.02 -12.22 9.35
CA HIS A 87 -5.14 -11.16 8.86
C HIS A 87 -3.72 -11.41 9.32
N ASN A 88 -2.77 -10.85 8.59
CA ASN A 88 -1.38 -10.77 8.99
C ASN A 88 -1.06 -9.33 9.39
N VAL A 89 -0.47 -9.16 10.57
CA VAL A 89 0.05 -7.87 11.00
C VAL A 89 1.46 -7.70 10.45
N VAL A 90 1.69 -6.63 9.71
CA VAL A 90 2.98 -6.25 9.16
C VAL A 90 3.57 -5.19 10.08
N ASN A 91 4.69 -5.51 10.72
CA ASN A 91 5.43 -4.57 11.55
C ASN A 91 6.43 -3.84 10.67
N LEU A 92 6.51 -2.51 10.81
CA LEU A 92 7.35 -1.68 9.96
C LEU A 92 8.59 -1.22 10.72
N SER A 93 9.75 -1.19 10.05
CA SER A 93 10.96 -0.57 10.58
C SER A 93 10.91 0.93 10.35
N ASN A 94 11.56 1.68 11.25
CA ASN A 94 11.84 3.09 10.98
C ASN A 94 12.82 3.15 9.80
N LEU A 95 12.47 3.93 8.77
CA LEU A 95 13.42 4.38 7.76
C LEU A 95 14.24 5.55 8.30
#